data_AF-A0A512BGJ4-F1
#
_entry.id   AF-A0A512BGJ4-F1
#
_cell.length_a   1.000
_cell.length_b   1.000
_cell.length_c   1.000
_cell.angle_alpha   90.00
_cell.angle_beta   90.00
_cell.angle_gamma   90.00
#
_symmetry.space_group_name_H-M   'P 1'
#
loop_
_entity.id
_entity.type
_entity.pdbx_description
1 polymer ?
#
loop_
_entity_poly.entity_id
_entity_poly.type
_entity_poly.pdbx_seq_one_letter_code
_entity_poly.pdbx_strand_id
1 'polypeptide(L)'
;MKFILTAASRSRRTFRAVNSLLLILCVVLVASCSKELKAGDPITLDYDKAYLIGDATTAGWTIANALPMTKGTEANVFTWTGPLTAGEIKFPTALNFSSDTFGAATAAQSISNNKAQLSPGGNPDVKWKLTSAEAGTYKVTLNTKSLTVDFQKQ
;
A
#
# COMPACT_ATOMS: atom_id res chain seq x y z
N MET A 1 49.63 53.34 20.90
CA MET A 1 48.56 53.35 21.92
C MET A 1 47.42 54.23 21.40
N LYS A 2 46.21 53.64 21.22
CA LYS A 2 44.87 54.21 20.90
C LYS A 2 44.74 55.22 19.72
N PHE A 3 44.17 54.86 18.56
CA PHE A 3 42.77 54.60 18.14
C PHE A 3 41.90 55.84 17.82
N ILE A 4 41.01 55.63 16.84
CA ILE A 4 39.78 56.36 16.43
C ILE A 4 40.00 57.43 15.34
N LEU A 5 39.14 57.67 14.34
CA LEU A 5 38.23 56.96 13.42
C LEU A 5 37.53 58.09 12.61
N THR A 6 37.05 57.77 11.40
CA THR A 6 35.84 58.36 10.77
C THR A 6 35.97 59.59 9.85
N ALA A 7 36.08 59.26 8.56
CA ALA A 7 35.23 59.65 7.41
C ALA A 7 34.74 61.11 7.24
N ALA A 8 35.30 61.75 6.22
CA ALA A 8 34.80 62.88 5.43
C ALA A 8 33.95 62.35 4.25
N SER A 9 33.08 63.07 3.53
CA SER A 9 32.59 64.44 3.55
C SER A 9 31.25 64.47 2.79
N ARG A 10 30.42 65.47 3.11
CA ARG A 10 29.21 65.87 2.39
C ARG A 10 29.53 66.41 0.99
N SER A 11 28.60 66.29 0.06
CA SER A 11 28.15 67.47 -0.72
C SER A 11 26.84 67.19 -1.47
N ARG A 12 25.91 68.15 -1.37
CA ARG A 12 24.63 68.20 -2.09
C ARG A 12 24.86 68.81 -3.47
N ARG A 13 24.13 68.38 -4.50
CA ARG A 13 23.52 69.26 -5.52
C ARG A 13 22.60 68.48 -6.46
N THR A 14 21.54 69.17 -6.82
CA THR A 14 20.33 68.76 -7.53
C THR A 14 20.51 68.69 -9.05
N PHE A 15 19.52 68.05 -9.71
CA PHE A 15 19.05 68.26 -11.09
C PHE A 15 19.63 67.33 -12.18
N ARG A 16 18.83 66.35 -12.63
CA ARG A 16 18.20 66.26 -13.97
C ARG A 16 17.62 64.86 -14.18
N ALA A 17 16.38 64.82 -14.65
CA ALA A 17 15.69 63.61 -15.07
C ALA A 17 16.43 62.95 -16.26
N VAL A 18 16.73 61.66 -16.13
CA VAL A 18 16.93 60.77 -17.29
C VAL A 18 16.26 59.44 -16.96
N ASN A 19 15.16 59.21 -17.65
CA ASN A 19 14.43 57.96 -17.74
C ASN A 19 15.39 56.88 -18.30
N SER A 20 15.88 55.98 -17.46
CA SER A 20 16.79 54.91 -17.88
C SER A 20 16.52 53.62 -17.11
N LEU A 21 15.51 52.89 -17.58
CA LEU A 21 15.61 51.50 -17.98
C LEU A 21 16.77 50.69 -17.35
N LEU A 22 16.63 50.19 -16.12
CA LEU A 22 17.22 48.91 -15.68
C LEU A 22 16.80 48.55 -14.24
N LEU A 23 15.63 47.90 -14.06
CA LEU A 23 15.27 47.13 -12.85
C LEU A 23 13.85 46.61 -13.07
N ILE A 24 13.73 45.41 -13.65
CA ILE A 24 12.63 44.42 -13.58
C ILE A 24 12.97 43.42 -14.71
N LEU A 25 13.89 42.49 -14.46
CA LEU A 25 14.15 41.37 -15.38
C LEU A 25 14.43 40.07 -14.61
N CYS A 26 13.72 39.80 -13.51
CA CYS A 26 13.93 38.54 -12.81
C CYS A 26 12.68 37.82 -12.28
N VAL A 27 11.46 38.26 -12.61
CA VAL A 27 10.28 37.70 -11.90
C VAL A 27 9.16 37.16 -12.80
N VAL A 28 9.23 37.29 -14.12
CA VAL A 28 8.11 36.80 -14.95
C VAL A 28 8.66 36.18 -16.22
N LEU A 29 8.61 34.83 -16.29
CA LEU A 29 8.44 34.00 -17.51
C LEU A 29 8.83 32.53 -17.32
N VAL A 30 8.90 32.01 -16.09
CA VAL A 30 8.62 30.57 -15.90
C VAL A 30 7.12 30.39 -15.74
N ALA A 31 6.38 30.58 -16.84
CA ALA A 31 5.16 29.80 -17.05
C ALA A 31 5.61 28.35 -17.30
N SER A 32 6.12 27.74 -16.23
CA SER A 32 6.27 26.30 -16.15
C SER A 32 4.86 25.76 -16.34
N CYS A 33 4.61 25.17 -17.50
CA CYS A 33 3.46 24.33 -17.73
C CYS A 33 3.62 23.15 -16.77
N SER A 34 3.20 23.34 -15.52
CA SER A 34 2.94 22.26 -14.60
C SER A 34 1.78 21.51 -15.22
N LYS A 35 2.09 20.48 -16.01
CA LYS A 35 1.13 19.43 -16.27
C LYS A 35 0.85 18.80 -14.92
N GLU A 36 -0.17 19.31 -14.24
CA GLU A 36 -0.83 18.62 -13.14
C GLU A 36 -1.20 17.24 -13.68
N LEU A 37 -0.45 16.22 -13.28
CA LEU A 37 -0.87 14.84 -13.47
C LEU A 37 -2.09 14.68 -12.59
N LYS A 38 -3.28 14.83 -13.18
CA LYS A 38 -4.50 14.37 -12.52
C LYS A 38 -4.29 12.88 -12.28
N ALA A 39 -4.16 12.49 -11.01
CA ALA A 39 -4.40 11.11 -10.64
C ALA A 39 -5.74 10.73 -11.27
N GLY A 40 -5.74 9.69 -12.11
CA GLY A 40 -6.99 9.10 -12.58
C GLY A 40 -7.84 8.71 -11.39
N ASP A 41 -9.14 8.54 -11.62
CA ASP A 41 -10.04 8.07 -10.56
C ASP A 41 -9.43 6.86 -9.85
N PRO A 42 -9.46 6.81 -8.50
CA PRO A 42 -8.85 5.72 -7.76
C PRO A 42 -9.41 4.40 -8.28
N ILE A 43 -8.52 3.54 -8.80
CA ILE A 43 -8.90 2.22 -9.28
C ILE A 43 -9.51 1.48 -8.09
N THR A 44 -10.81 1.25 -8.15
CA THR A 44 -11.50 0.46 -7.14
C THR A 44 -11.27 -1.00 -7.48
N LEU A 45 -10.51 -1.70 -6.63
CA LEU A 45 -10.29 -3.13 -6.74
C LEU A 45 -11.41 -3.86 -6.00
N ASP A 46 -12.39 -4.35 -6.77
CA ASP A 46 -13.42 -5.26 -6.28
C ASP A 46 -13.10 -6.68 -6.78
N TYR A 47 -13.32 -7.66 -5.93
CA TYR A 47 -13.07 -9.06 -6.22
C TYR A 47 -14.38 -9.83 -6.04
N ASP A 48 -14.72 -10.70 -6.98
CA ASP A 48 -15.92 -11.54 -6.85
C ASP A 48 -15.67 -12.84 -6.13
N LYS A 49 -14.41 -13.29 -6.10
CA LYS A 49 -14.00 -14.59 -5.58
C LYS A 49 -12.71 -14.46 -4.80
N ALA A 50 -12.60 -15.28 -3.76
CA ALA A 50 -11.38 -15.54 -3.03
C ALA A 50 -11.37 -17.02 -2.63
N TYR A 51 -10.17 -17.57 -2.47
CA TYR A 51 -9.97 -18.97 -2.10
C TYR A 51 -8.96 -19.07 -0.96
N LEU A 52 -8.94 -20.21 -0.27
CA LEU A 52 -7.86 -20.61 0.63
C LEU A 52 -7.02 -21.69 -0.04
N ILE A 53 -5.70 -21.57 0.04
CA ILE A 53 -4.75 -22.58 -0.43
C ILE A 53 -3.50 -22.62 0.48
N GLY A 54 -2.87 -23.78 0.57
CA GLY A 54 -1.61 -24.01 1.26
C GLY A 54 -1.62 -25.28 2.10
N ASP A 55 -0.46 -25.65 2.65
CA ASP A 55 -0.26 -26.87 3.45
C ASP A 55 -1.18 -26.95 4.69
N ALA A 56 -1.64 -25.80 5.19
CA ALA A 56 -2.58 -25.74 6.31
C ALA A 56 -4.01 -26.18 5.93
N THR A 57 -4.28 -26.44 4.65
CA THR A 57 -5.60 -26.77 4.10
C THR A 57 -5.58 -28.13 3.42
N THR A 58 -6.75 -28.75 3.22
CA THR A 58 -6.87 -29.99 2.44
C THR A 58 -6.52 -29.82 0.96
N ALA A 59 -6.45 -28.58 0.45
CA ALA A 59 -6.07 -28.30 -0.93
C ALA A 59 -4.56 -28.44 -1.17
N GLY A 60 -3.73 -28.32 -0.11
CA GLY A 60 -2.29 -28.19 -0.23
C GLY A 60 -1.93 -27.07 -1.22
N TRP A 61 -0.99 -27.35 -2.13
CA TRP A 61 -0.58 -26.43 -3.20
C TRP A 61 -1.16 -26.78 -4.58
N THR A 62 -2.29 -27.50 -4.64
CA THR A 62 -2.97 -27.77 -5.92
C THR A 62 -4.01 -26.68 -6.19
N ILE A 63 -3.70 -25.74 -7.08
CA ILE A 63 -4.55 -24.56 -7.32
C ILE A 63 -5.97 -24.90 -7.77
N ALA A 64 -6.16 -25.97 -8.54
CA ALA A 64 -7.48 -26.45 -8.95
C ALA A 64 -8.35 -26.92 -7.77
N ASN A 65 -7.73 -27.26 -6.64
CA ASN A 65 -8.39 -27.73 -5.43
C ASN A 65 -8.53 -26.62 -4.36
N ALA A 66 -8.14 -25.38 -4.65
CA ALA A 66 -8.22 -24.29 -3.68
C ALA A 66 -9.65 -24.14 -3.15
N LEU A 67 -9.78 -23.95 -1.84
CA LEU A 67 -11.07 -23.99 -1.16
C LEU A 67 -11.79 -22.65 -1.34
N PRO A 68 -13.00 -22.61 -1.93
CA PRO A 68 -13.70 -21.35 -2.17
C PRO A 68 -14.14 -20.70 -0.85
N MET A 69 -13.93 -19.40 -0.74
CA MET A 69 -14.54 -18.59 0.32
C MET A 69 -15.93 -18.11 -0.12
N THR A 70 -16.81 -17.92 0.86
CA THR A 70 -18.13 -17.32 0.66
C THR A 70 -18.03 -15.80 0.76
N LYS A 71 -18.37 -15.08 -0.32
CA LYS A 71 -18.51 -13.63 -0.32
C LYS A 71 -19.71 -13.25 0.56
N GLY A 72 -19.51 -12.35 1.51
CA GLY A 72 -20.53 -11.85 2.41
C GLY A 72 -21.43 -10.78 1.75
N THR A 73 -22.37 -10.24 2.51
CA THR A 73 -23.20 -9.10 2.07
C THR A 73 -22.39 -7.82 1.92
N GLU A 74 -21.30 -7.69 2.69
CA GLU A 74 -20.30 -6.65 2.48
C GLU A 74 -19.39 -7.06 1.33
N ALA A 75 -19.32 -6.24 0.27
CA ALA A 75 -18.65 -6.59 -0.99
C ALA A 75 -17.17 -6.98 -0.85
N ASN A 76 -16.50 -6.60 0.24
CA ASN A 76 -15.07 -6.84 0.44
C ASN A 76 -14.78 -7.95 1.46
N VAL A 77 -15.81 -8.61 2.00
CA VAL A 77 -15.65 -9.60 3.07
C VAL A 77 -15.90 -10.99 2.53
N PHE A 78 -14.94 -11.88 2.74
CA PHE A 78 -15.01 -13.28 2.39
C PHE A 78 -14.82 -14.13 3.64
N THR A 79 -15.58 -15.21 3.76
CA THR A 79 -15.50 -16.12 4.90
C THR A 79 -15.33 -17.56 4.48
N TRP A 80 -14.62 -18.32 5.29
CA TRP A 80 -14.52 -19.77 5.17
C TRP A 80 -14.53 -20.39 6.57
N THR A 81 -15.10 -21.59 6.72
CA THR A 81 -15.10 -22.32 7.99
C THR A 81 -14.72 -23.76 7.77
N GLY A 82 -13.77 -24.26 8.55
CA GLY A 82 -13.30 -25.63 8.45
C GLY A 82 -12.01 -25.89 9.21
N PRO A 83 -11.46 -27.11 9.08
CA PRO A 83 -10.23 -27.50 9.77
C PRO A 83 -8.99 -26.91 9.09
N LEU A 84 -8.08 -26.37 9.89
CA LEU A 84 -6.73 -25.98 9.49
C LEU A 84 -5.69 -26.81 10.26
N THR A 85 -4.61 -27.18 9.58
CA THR A 85 -3.45 -27.88 10.14
C THR A 85 -2.23 -26.97 10.19
N ALA A 86 -1.11 -27.47 10.74
CA ALA A 86 0.17 -26.79 10.60
C ALA A 86 0.52 -26.64 9.12
N GLY A 87 1.09 -25.49 8.75
CA GLY A 87 1.46 -25.23 7.37
C GLY A 87 1.27 -23.77 6.96
N GLU A 88 1.63 -23.49 5.72
CA GLU A 88 1.46 -22.16 5.13
C GLU A 88 0.07 -21.99 4.52
N ILE A 89 -0.39 -20.73 4.43
CA ILE A 89 -1.69 -20.39 3.83
C ILE A 89 -1.68 -19.00 3.17
N LYS A 90 -2.38 -18.87 2.04
CA LYS A 90 -2.63 -17.59 1.32
C LYS A 90 -3.98 -17.60 0.59
N PHE A 91 -4.36 -16.44 0.05
CA PHE A 91 -5.72 -16.21 -0.44
C PHE A 91 -5.77 -15.66 -1.88
N PRO A 92 -5.65 -16.51 -2.92
CA PRO A 92 -5.76 -16.08 -4.31
C PRO A 92 -7.19 -15.69 -4.66
N THR A 93 -7.34 -14.83 -5.67
CA THR A 93 -8.65 -14.35 -6.16
C THR A 93 -9.18 -15.13 -7.36
N ALA A 94 -8.35 -16.00 -7.95
CA ALA A 94 -8.75 -16.98 -8.96
C ALA A 94 -8.03 -18.32 -8.75
N LEU A 95 -8.49 -19.36 -9.43
CA LEU A 95 -7.80 -20.66 -9.49
C LEU A 95 -6.59 -20.60 -10.44
N ASN A 96 -5.72 -19.61 -10.23
CA ASN A 96 -4.51 -19.34 -11.00
C ASN A 96 -3.44 -18.74 -10.07
N PHE A 97 -2.23 -19.31 -10.07
CA PHE A 97 -1.13 -18.80 -9.25
C PHE A 97 -0.66 -17.40 -9.63
N SER A 98 -0.97 -16.94 -10.83
CA SER A 98 -0.68 -15.60 -11.32
C SER A 98 -1.85 -14.64 -11.14
N SER A 99 -2.87 -14.98 -10.34
CA SER A 99 -3.90 -14.01 -9.95
C SER A 99 -3.42 -13.13 -8.81
N ASP A 100 -4.05 -11.97 -8.66
CA ASP A 100 -4.01 -11.21 -7.43
C ASP A 100 -4.26 -12.12 -6.23
N THR A 101 -3.43 -11.97 -5.21
CA THR A 101 -3.45 -12.84 -4.03
C THR A 101 -3.32 -11.97 -2.78
N PHE A 102 -4.17 -12.21 -1.80
CA PHE A 102 -3.97 -11.64 -0.47
C PHE A 102 -3.01 -12.55 0.30
N GLY A 103 -1.79 -12.05 0.48
CA GLY A 103 -0.73 -12.67 1.26
C GLY A 103 -0.61 -12.03 2.64
N ALA A 104 0.26 -12.57 3.47
CA ALA A 104 0.62 -11.95 4.74
C ALA A 104 1.44 -10.67 4.52
N ALA A 105 1.47 -9.76 5.49
CA ALA A 105 2.32 -8.57 5.39
C ALA A 105 3.83 -8.90 5.44
N THR A 106 4.21 -10.01 6.10
CA THR A 106 5.59 -10.52 6.13
C THR A 106 5.65 -12.02 5.86
N ALA A 107 6.82 -12.54 5.46
CA ALA A 107 7.02 -13.98 5.28
C ALA A 107 6.79 -14.75 6.61
N ALA A 108 6.16 -15.92 6.51
CA ALA A 108 5.84 -16.81 7.64
C ALA A 108 5.17 -16.11 8.83
N GLN A 109 4.25 -15.18 8.54
CA GLN A 109 3.56 -14.40 9.57
C GLN A 109 2.69 -15.30 10.46
N SER A 110 2.72 -15.06 11.78
CA SER A 110 1.78 -15.71 12.70
C SER A 110 0.34 -15.33 12.39
N ILE A 111 -0.59 -16.28 12.51
CA ILE A 111 -2.03 -16.05 12.34
C ILE A 111 -2.63 -15.10 13.38
N SER A 112 -1.91 -14.81 14.48
CA SER A 112 -2.30 -13.76 15.45
C SER A 112 -2.13 -12.34 14.88
N ASN A 113 -1.32 -12.16 13.84
CA ASN A 113 -1.18 -10.91 13.14
C ASN A 113 -2.09 -10.92 11.90
N ASN A 114 -3.11 -10.07 11.93
CA ASN A 114 -4.14 -10.03 10.91
C ASN A 114 -3.77 -9.22 9.66
N LYS A 115 -2.59 -8.58 9.61
CA LYS A 115 -2.22 -7.70 8.50
C LYS A 115 -1.99 -8.50 7.22
N ALA A 116 -2.78 -8.22 6.20
CA ALA A 116 -2.60 -8.74 4.85
C ALA A 116 -1.86 -7.71 3.98
N GLN A 117 -1.43 -8.17 2.81
CA GLN A 117 -1.12 -7.31 1.68
C GLN A 117 -1.74 -7.87 0.41
N LEU A 118 -2.04 -6.99 -0.53
CA LEU A 118 -2.33 -7.40 -1.89
C LEU A 118 -1.00 -7.66 -2.62
N SER A 119 -0.89 -8.85 -3.21
CA SER A 119 0.21 -9.26 -4.08
C SER A 119 -0.31 -9.40 -5.51
N PRO A 120 -0.19 -8.35 -6.35
CA PRO A 120 -0.63 -8.40 -7.73
C PRO A 120 0.08 -9.52 -8.50
N GLY A 121 -0.70 -10.31 -9.22
CA GLY A 121 -0.16 -11.47 -9.95
C GLY A 121 0.55 -12.50 -9.07
N GLY A 122 0.22 -12.56 -7.77
CA GLY A 122 0.79 -13.51 -6.81
C GLY A 122 2.15 -13.12 -6.24
N ASN A 123 2.64 -11.90 -6.53
CA ASN A 123 3.95 -11.42 -6.09
C ASN A 123 3.84 -10.15 -5.24
N PRO A 124 4.53 -10.04 -4.08
CA PRO A 124 5.40 -11.06 -3.47
C PRO A 124 4.62 -12.26 -2.90
N ASP A 125 5.25 -13.44 -2.87
CA ASP A 125 4.62 -14.69 -2.38
C ASP A 125 4.83 -14.93 -0.88
N VAL A 126 4.21 -14.07 -0.09
CA VAL A 126 4.29 -14.08 1.38
C VAL A 126 3.01 -14.59 2.01
N LYS A 127 3.16 -15.38 3.08
CA LYS A 127 2.12 -16.28 3.58
C LYS A 127 2.06 -16.24 5.10
N TRP A 128 0.88 -16.56 5.64
CA TRP A 128 0.79 -16.93 7.04
C TRP A 128 1.31 -18.35 7.23
N LYS A 129 1.73 -18.66 8.45
CA LYS A 129 2.15 -20.01 8.83
C LYS A 129 1.56 -20.40 10.17
N LEU A 130 0.83 -21.50 10.19
CA LEU A 130 0.29 -22.15 11.38
C LEU A 130 1.30 -23.17 11.91
N THR A 131 1.48 -23.18 13.23
CA THR A 131 2.20 -24.23 13.95
C THR A 131 1.29 -25.42 14.27
N SER A 132 1.86 -26.56 14.67
CA SER A 132 1.07 -27.73 15.07
C SER A 132 0.17 -27.47 16.29
N ALA A 133 0.59 -26.59 17.21
CA ALA A 133 -0.22 -26.20 18.36
C ALA A 133 -1.43 -25.33 17.97
N GLU A 134 -1.36 -24.67 16.81
CA GLU A 134 -2.44 -23.83 16.28
C GLU A 134 -3.46 -24.62 15.46
N ALA A 135 -3.23 -25.90 15.13
CA ALA A 135 -4.21 -26.72 14.40
C ALA A 135 -5.60 -26.73 15.08
N GLY A 136 -6.67 -26.75 14.29
CA GLY A 136 -8.05 -26.75 14.78
C GLY A 136 -9.06 -26.26 13.76
N THR A 137 -10.33 -26.13 14.17
CA THR A 137 -11.39 -25.57 13.33
C THR A 137 -11.39 -24.05 13.45
N TYR A 138 -11.46 -23.36 12.32
CA TYR A 138 -11.43 -21.90 12.24
C TYR A 138 -12.58 -21.37 11.42
N LYS A 139 -13.08 -20.19 11.80
CA LYS A 139 -13.71 -19.25 10.89
C LYS A 139 -12.64 -18.26 10.43
N VAL A 140 -12.33 -18.27 9.14
CA VAL A 140 -11.38 -17.35 8.52
C VAL A 140 -12.15 -16.24 7.81
N THR A 141 -11.79 -14.99 8.07
CA THR A 141 -12.43 -13.81 7.47
C THR A 141 -11.38 -12.96 6.77
N LEU A 142 -11.44 -12.88 5.44
CA LEU A 142 -10.63 -11.99 4.62
C LEU A 142 -11.43 -10.72 4.33
N ASN A 143 -10.84 -9.55 4.58
CA ASN A 143 -11.35 -8.27 4.12
C ASN A 143 -10.37 -7.65 3.11
N THR A 144 -10.78 -7.58 1.85
CA THR A 144 -9.95 -7.14 0.73
C THR A 144 -9.75 -5.63 0.70
N LYS A 145 -10.64 -4.85 1.33
CA LYS A 145 -10.56 -3.39 1.40
C LYS A 145 -9.69 -2.92 2.56
N SER A 146 -9.84 -3.51 3.75
CA SER A 146 -9.00 -3.17 4.90
C SER A 146 -7.67 -3.92 4.93
N LEU A 147 -7.46 -4.87 4.00
CA LEU A 147 -6.28 -5.73 3.93
C LEU A 147 -6.02 -6.44 5.26
N THR A 148 -7.03 -7.17 5.72
CA THR A 148 -6.95 -7.96 6.96
C THR A 148 -7.45 -9.38 6.77
N VAL A 149 -6.83 -10.32 7.47
CA VAL A 149 -7.31 -11.70 7.61
C VAL A 149 -7.42 -12.04 9.09
N ASP A 150 -8.61 -12.37 9.54
CA ASP A 150 -8.87 -12.82 10.91
C ASP A 150 -9.00 -14.34 10.95
N PHE A 151 -8.31 -14.97 11.90
CA PHE A 151 -8.32 -16.41 12.14
C PHE A 151 -9.00 -16.69 13.50
N GLN A 152 -10.31 -16.81 13.49
CA GLN A 152 -11.08 -17.07 14.71
C GLN A 152 -11.23 -18.58 14.95
N LYS A 153 -10.48 -19.11 15.93
CA LYS A 153 -10.63 -20.51 16.37
C LYS A 153 -12.03 -20.72 16.95
N GLN A 154 -12.68 -21.83 16.57
CA GLN A 154 -14.02 -22.22 17.03
C GLN A 154 -13.96 -23.08 18.29
#